data_AF-A0A1M3MHG8-F1
#
_entry.id   AF-A0A1M3MHG8-F1
#
_cell.length_a   1.000
_cell.length_b   1.000
_cell.length_c   1.000
_cell.angle_alpha   90.00
_cell.angle_beta   90.00
_cell.angle_gamma   90.00
#
_symmetry.space_group_name_H-M   'P 1'
#
loop_
_entity.id
_entity.type
_entity.pdbx_description
1 polymer ?
#
loop_
_entity_poly.entity_id
_entity_poly.type
_entity_poly.pdbx_seq_one_letter_code
_entity_poly.pdbx_strand_id
1 'polypeptide(L)'
;MRSGCGEGAAMSHSALVDEWIATNGAPPKFEPGASASFDSHASYLATFGIQLRRMGWRMQLSQNSGPWRNVSLGAVLRLVNTFREIEGREPIRAVRR
;
A
#
# COMPACT_ATOMS: atom_id res chain seq x y z
N MET A 1 51.77 14.03 -11.92
CA MET A 1 50.89 12.97 -11.40
C MET A 1 49.93 13.58 -10.40
N ARG A 2 48.64 13.72 -10.73
CA ARG A 2 47.58 14.05 -9.76
C ARG A 2 46.60 12.88 -9.79
N SER A 3 46.70 11.98 -8.82
CA SER A 3 45.69 10.94 -8.60
C SER A 3 44.50 11.58 -7.91
N GLY A 4 43.33 11.44 -8.54
CA GLY A 4 42.06 12.00 -8.11
C GLY A 4 41.48 11.31 -6.88
N CYS A 5 40.64 12.07 -6.20
CA CYS A 5 39.83 11.70 -5.05
C CYS A 5 38.92 10.50 -5.34
N GLY A 6 38.92 9.51 -4.44
CA GLY A 6 37.87 8.50 -4.34
C GLY A 6 36.91 8.89 -3.23
N GLU A 7 35.99 9.79 -3.52
CA GLU A 7 34.88 10.13 -2.64
C GLU A 7 33.87 8.98 -2.71
N GLY A 8 33.79 8.19 -1.65
CA GLY A 8 32.80 7.13 -1.49
C GLY A 8 31.42 7.77 -1.42
N ALA A 9 30.76 7.91 -2.57
CA ALA A 9 29.43 8.46 -2.68
C ALA A 9 28.47 7.55 -1.90
N ALA A 10 27.97 8.05 -0.76
CA ALA A 10 26.80 7.51 -0.12
C ALA A 10 25.65 7.63 -1.12
N MET A 11 25.36 6.54 -1.85
CA MET A 11 24.24 6.52 -2.78
C MET A 11 22.97 6.86 -1.99
N SER A 12 22.30 7.92 -2.41
CA SER A 12 21.02 8.30 -1.82
C SER A 12 20.03 7.14 -1.95
N HIS A 13 19.11 7.02 -1.01
CA HIS A 13 18.08 5.98 -1.03
C HIS A 13 17.33 5.92 -2.37
N SER A 14 17.18 7.06 -3.07
CA SER A 14 16.63 7.12 -4.42
C SER A 14 17.46 6.35 -5.46
N ALA A 15 18.79 6.45 -5.41
CA ALA A 15 19.67 5.78 -6.36
C ALA A 15 19.61 4.24 -6.24
N LEU A 16 19.44 3.72 -5.03
CA LEU A 16 19.25 2.28 -4.81
C LEU A 16 17.92 1.77 -5.37
N VAL A 17 16.86 2.57 -5.26
CA VAL A 17 15.55 2.24 -5.83
C VAL A 17 15.62 2.26 -7.36
N ASP A 18 16.29 3.25 -7.95
CA ASP A 18 16.46 3.40 -9.39
C ASP A 18 17.28 2.23 -9.99
N GLU A 19 18.38 1.84 -9.33
CA GLU A 19 19.23 0.70 -9.73
C GLU A 19 18.44 -0.62 -9.67
N TRP A 20 17.64 -0.80 -8.63
CA TRP A 20 16.80 -2.00 -8.48
C TRP A 20 15.74 -2.08 -9.57
N ILE A 21 15.08 -0.96 -9.90
CA ILE A 21 14.09 -0.88 -10.99
C ILE A 21 14.74 -1.17 -12.35
N ALA A 22 15.94 -0.65 -12.61
CA ALA A 22 16.67 -0.91 -13.84
C ALA A 22 17.01 -2.41 -13.99
N THR A 23 17.32 -3.08 -12.88
CA THR A 23 17.72 -4.50 -12.85
C THR A 23 16.54 -5.45 -12.94
N ASN A 24 15.45 -5.16 -12.22
CA ASN A 24 14.32 -6.08 -12.03
C ASN A 24 13.09 -5.70 -12.86
N GLY A 25 13.15 -4.57 -13.57
CA GLY A 25 12.01 -3.91 -14.17
C GLY A 25 11.24 -3.08 -13.13
N ALA A 26 10.58 -2.01 -13.60
CA ALA A 26 9.62 -1.31 -12.75
C ALA A 26 8.52 -2.29 -12.34
N PRO A 27 8.00 -2.22 -11.09
CA PRO A 27 6.83 -2.99 -10.69
C PRO A 27 5.77 -2.83 -11.78
N PRO A 28 5.18 -3.94 -12.27
CA PRO A 28 4.49 -3.98 -13.55
C PRO A 28 3.37 -2.96 -13.68
N LYS A 29 2.87 -2.42 -12.56
CA LYS A 29 2.18 -1.13 -12.43
C LYS A 29 2.04 -0.78 -10.95
N PHE A 30 2.21 0.49 -10.58
CA PHE A 30 1.34 1.09 -9.57
C PHE A 30 0.03 1.43 -10.31
N GLU A 31 -0.86 0.46 -10.52
CA GLU A 31 -2.09 0.70 -11.31
C GLU A 31 -3.01 1.68 -10.57
N PRO A 32 -3.55 2.71 -11.23
CA PRO A 32 -4.89 3.17 -10.94
C PRO A 32 -5.84 1.98 -11.18
N GLY A 33 -6.39 1.41 -10.11
CA GLY A 33 -7.12 0.13 -10.18
C GLY A 33 -6.33 -1.09 -9.69
N ALA A 34 -5.24 -0.87 -8.94
CA ALA A 34 -4.49 -1.90 -8.22
C ALA A 34 -5.44 -2.91 -7.61
N SER A 35 -5.28 -4.18 -7.99
CA SER A 35 -6.02 -5.28 -7.40
C SER A 35 -5.95 -5.14 -5.89
N ALA A 36 -7.14 -5.04 -5.31
CA ALA A 36 -7.45 -4.61 -3.96
C ALA A 36 -7.01 -5.69 -2.96
N SER A 37 -5.69 -5.92 -2.88
CA SER A 37 -5.14 -6.96 -2.02
C SER A 37 -5.44 -6.62 -0.57
N PHE A 38 -5.56 -7.65 0.26
CA PHE A 38 -5.83 -7.46 1.69
C PHE A 38 -4.80 -6.51 2.33
N ASP A 39 -3.52 -6.69 1.99
CA ASP A 39 -2.41 -5.89 2.51
C ASP A 39 -2.46 -4.43 2.04
N SER A 40 -2.92 -4.20 0.80
CA SER A 40 -3.16 -2.84 0.30
C SER A 40 -4.27 -2.15 1.09
N HIS A 41 -5.38 -2.84 1.38
CA HIS A 41 -6.44 -2.28 2.22
C HIS A 41 -5.96 -2.02 3.65
N ALA A 42 -5.21 -2.95 4.23
CA ALA A 42 -4.71 -2.81 5.60
C ALA A 42 -3.76 -1.61 5.72
N SER A 43 -2.84 -1.46 4.76
CA SER A 43 -1.90 -0.33 4.73
C SER A 43 -2.62 1.00 4.52
N TYR A 44 -3.62 1.05 3.63
CA TYR A 44 -4.40 2.27 3.40
C TYR A 44 -5.22 2.66 4.63
N LEU A 45 -5.95 1.73 5.23
CA LEU A 45 -6.77 1.98 6.42
C LEU A 45 -5.92 2.38 7.64
N ALA A 46 -4.68 1.89 7.74
CA ALA A 46 -3.78 2.26 8.82
C ALA A 46 -3.47 3.76 8.85
N THR A 47 -3.49 4.45 7.69
CA THR A 47 -3.30 5.91 7.62
C THR A 47 -4.42 6.69 8.32
N PHE A 48 -5.59 6.06 8.54
CA PHE A 48 -6.74 6.62 9.25
C PHE A 48 -6.89 6.06 10.68
N GLY A 49 -5.85 5.42 11.22
CA GLY A 49 -5.90 4.79 12.54
C GLY A 49 -6.76 3.52 12.60
N ILE A 50 -7.07 2.91 11.44
CA ILE A 50 -7.87 1.70 11.35
C ILE A 50 -6.96 0.52 11.02
N GLN A 51 -6.81 -0.41 11.94
CA GLN A 51 -6.05 -1.63 11.75
C GLN A 51 -6.95 -2.70 11.15
N LEU A 52 -6.48 -3.39 10.13
CA LEU A 52 -7.15 -4.53 9.51
C LEU A 52 -6.26 -5.77 9.64
N ARG A 53 -6.81 -6.87 10.14
CA ARG A 53 -6.09 -8.16 10.24
C ARG A 53 -6.95 -9.31 9.76
N ARG A 54 -6.28 -10.41 9.42
CA ARG A 54 -6.91 -11.68 9.04
C ARG A 54 -6.61 -12.73 10.10
N MET A 55 -7.67 -13.35 10.62
CA MET A 55 -7.61 -14.45 11.59
C MET A 55 -8.26 -15.68 10.94
N GLY A 56 -7.43 -16.48 10.25
CA GLY A 56 -7.89 -17.56 9.40
C GLY A 56 -8.80 -17.07 8.27
N TRP A 57 -10.05 -17.51 8.26
CA TRP A 57 -11.07 -17.09 7.29
C TRP A 57 -11.77 -15.77 7.64
N ARG A 58 -11.57 -15.25 8.85
CA ARG A 58 -12.24 -14.03 9.35
C ARG A 58 -11.36 -12.82 9.13
N MET A 59 -11.96 -11.70 8.72
CA MET A 59 -11.31 -10.38 8.76
C MET A 59 -11.80 -9.62 9.99
N GLN A 60 -10.89 -8.88 10.62
CA GLN A 60 -11.20 -8.07 11.79
C GLN A 60 -10.62 -6.67 11.62
N LEU A 61 -11.36 -5.67 12.09
CA LEU A 61 -10.89 -4.30 12.18
C LEU A 61 -10.84 -3.82 13.62
N SER A 62 -9.91 -2.92 13.91
CA SER A 62 -9.86 -2.12 15.12
C SER A 62 -9.63 -0.66 14.73
N GLN A 63 -10.27 0.26 15.44
CA GLN A 63 -10.10 1.70 15.23
C GLN A 63 -9.45 2.29 16.47
N ASN A 64 -8.37 3.05 16.30
CA ASN A 64 -7.63 3.73 17.37
C ASN A 64 -7.27 2.77 18.53
N SER A 65 -6.82 1.56 18.21
CA SER A 65 -6.50 0.50 19.18
C SER A 65 -7.69 0.04 20.04
N GLY A 66 -8.92 0.25 19.57
CA GLY A 66 -10.14 -0.23 20.19
C GLY A 66 -10.36 -1.74 20.02
N PRO A 67 -11.55 -2.25 20.42
CA PRO A 67 -11.86 -3.68 20.33
C PRO A 67 -11.89 -4.17 18.88
N TRP A 68 -11.39 -5.39 18.67
CA TRP A 68 -11.44 -6.04 17.35
C TRP A 68 -12.86 -6.48 17.01
N ARG A 69 -13.33 -6.09 15.82
CA ARG A 69 -14.66 -6.43 15.31
C ARG A 69 -14.55 -7.22 14.02
N ASN A 70 -15.30 -8.32 13.92
CA ASN A 70 -15.33 -9.12 12.69
C ASN A 70 -16.06 -8.37 11.58
N VAL A 71 -15.51 -8.44 10.37
CA VAL A 71 -16.06 -7.79 9.19
C VAL A 71 -15.97 -8.67 7.95
N SER A 72 -16.86 -8.44 7.00
CA SER A 72 -16.81 -9.05 5.68
C SER A 72 -15.88 -8.27 4.75
N LEU A 73 -15.39 -8.91 3.69
CA LEU A 73 -14.58 -8.24 2.66
C LEU A 73 -15.36 -7.08 2.02
N GLY A 74 -16.66 -7.28 1.78
CA GLY A 74 -17.53 -6.23 1.25
C GLY A 74 -17.63 -5.00 2.17
N ALA A 75 -17.61 -5.20 3.50
CA ALA A 75 -17.58 -4.08 4.44
C ALA A 75 -16.23 -3.35 4.43
N VAL A 76 -15.12 -4.07 4.32
CA VAL A 76 -13.78 -3.48 4.15
C VAL A 76 -13.72 -2.66 2.87
N LEU A 77 -14.20 -3.20 1.74
CA LEU A 77 -14.22 -2.50 0.46
C LEU A 77 -15.06 -1.22 0.50
N ARG A 78 -16.25 -1.27 1.12
CA ARG A 78 -17.06 -0.06 1.32
C ARG A 78 -16.32 0.99 2.13
N LEU A 79 -15.70 0.59 3.23
CA LEU A 79 -14.96 1.50 4.10
C LEU A 79 -13.79 2.17 3.35
N VAL A 80 -13.02 1.38 2.60
CA VAL A 80 -11.94 1.90 1.75
C VAL A 80 -12.48 2.89 0.73
N ASN A 81 -13.57 2.56 0.03
CA ASN A 81 -14.17 3.46 -0.95
C ASN A 81 -14.69 4.76 -0.33
N THR A 82 -15.27 4.71 0.88
CA THR A 82 -15.68 5.92 1.60
C THR A 82 -14.50 6.85 1.86
N PHE A 83 -13.35 6.35 2.32
CA PHE A 83 -12.17 7.19 2.52
C PHE A 83 -11.59 7.71 1.19
N ARG A 84 -11.62 6.90 0.14
CA ARG A 84 -11.19 7.34 -1.19
C ARG A 84 -12.05 8.49 -1.71
N GLU A 85 -13.37 8.40 -1.56
CA GLU A 85 -14.30 9.47 -1.94
C GLU A 85 -14.04 10.75 -1.14
N ILE A 86 -13.78 10.65 0.17
CA ILE A 86 -13.41 11.79 1.02
C ILE A 86 -12.09 12.43 0.55
N GLU A 87 -11.12 11.62 0.10
CA GLU A 87 -9.86 12.09 -0.50
C GLU A 87 -10.01 12.59 -1.95
N GLY A 88 -11.22 12.58 -2.54
CA GLY A 88 -11.46 12.96 -3.94
C GLY A 88 -10.95 11.94 -4.97
N ARG A 89 -10.71 10.69 -4.55
CA ARG A 89 -10.24 9.58 -5.39
C ARG A 89 -11.40 8.72 -5.84
N GLU A 90 -11.29 8.18 -7.06
CA GLU A 90 -12.29 7.23 -7.56
C GLU A 90 -12.35 5.96 -6.69
N PRO A 91 -13.55 5.40 -6.43
CA PRO A 91 -13.70 4.15 -5.71
C PRO A 91 -13.06 2.99 -6.48
N ILE A 92 -12.61 1.98 -5.75
CA ILE A 92 -12.08 0.74 -6.33
C ILE A 92 -13.25 0.03 -7.02
N ARG A 93 -13.25 0.04 -8.35
CA ARG A 93 -14.22 -0.70 -9.15
C ARG A 93 -13.77 -2.15 -9.26
N ALA A 94 -14.67 -3.08 -8.97
CA ALA A 94 -14.44 -4.47 -9.30
C ALA A 94 -14.38 -4.57 -10.83
N VAL A 95 -13.25 -5.05 -11.37
CA VAL A 95 -13.18 -5.43 -12.78
C VAL A 95 -14.09 -6.64 -12.93
N ARG A 96 -15.30 -6.43 -13.48
CA ARG A 96 -16.15 -7.54 -13.92
C ARG A 96 -15.40 -8.25 -15.03
N ARG A 97 -14.99 -9.50 -14.79
CA ARG A 97 -14.63 -10.44 -15.84
C ARG A 97 -15.89 -10.95 -16.52
#